data_AF-A0A7L3F531-F1
#
_entry.id   AF-A0A7L3F531-F1
#
_cell.length_a   1.000
_cell.length_b   1.000
_cell.length_c   1.000
_cell.angle_alpha   90.00
_cell.angle_beta   90.00
_cell.angle_gamma   90.00
#
_symmetry.space_group_name_H-M   'P 1'
#
loop_
_entity.id
_entity.type
_entity.pdbx_description
1 polymer ?
#
loop_
_entity_poly.entity_id
_entity_poly.type
_entity_poly.pdbx_seq_one_letter_code
_entity_poly.pdbx_strand_id
1 'polypeptide(L)'
;RCYVLSSGNRKIQLSLRQSRLNPKSKSKVEDVEITCIKDVKKGQLLRGYVKSVTSSGVFFGLSSSLQGRILFQNVSPYFVQKHSLYEKYLPEGKLLTVKVLGVNRKEKHIELSLLPEDTGMPSVIPESLGLPRYSAEEEKREAGDSEKREKLKPKTKRRRGTSESEQVWMGKKKIKLHWRLVKIRNSSHLEEPKKRKTCPADEYDSGIEVYYREKDDDDQEEEAAKKISTIRKPGEAPRLQVSVGFTWDEDMSAMDTPVLNQKEESSESEEEEDPHSKVKKQTKKEKELEKQKKEKELCKLEAALMDPSRQPQSADDFDRLVLSSPNSSILWLQYMAFHLQATEIEKARAVAERALKTICFREEQEKLNVWVALLNLENMYGTEETLMKVFERAVQYNEPLKVFQHLCDIYTNSEKYKQAEELYQTMLKRFRQEKSVWLKYASFLLKQGQAEATHRLLERALKALPTKEHVDVISRFAQLEFRFGDPEHAKALFESTLSSYPKRTDIWSIYMDIMIKHGSQKEVRDIFERVIHMSLAPKKMKFFFKRYLDYEKKFGTAESVLAVKRAALEYVEAKSSLAD
;
A
#
# COMPACT_ATOMS: atom_id res chain seq x y z
N ARG A 1 -3.36 -23.26 36.11
CA ARG A 1 -3.68 -22.60 37.41
C ARG A 1 -4.30 -21.25 37.07
N CYS A 2 -5.43 -20.88 37.68
CA CYS A 2 -6.08 -19.58 37.49
C CYS A 2 -6.26 -18.90 38.86
N TYR A 3 -6.29 -17.57 38.89
CA TYR A 3 -6.50 -16.78 40.10
C TYR A 3 -7.94 -16.26 40.12
N VAL A 4 -8.70 -16.55 41.17
CA VAL A 4 -10.10 -16.11 41.30
C VAL A 4 -10.13 -14.65 41.73
N LEU A 5 -10.71 -13.76 40.91
CA LEU A 5 -10.82 -12.32 41.18
C LEU A 5 -12.06 -11.98 41.99
N SER A 6 -13.21 -12.55 41.62
CA SER A 6 -14.47 -12.36 42.33
C SER A 6 -15.41 -13.54 42.09
N SER A 7 -16.23 -13.85 43.08
CA SER A 7 -17.27 -14.88 43.00
C SER A 7 -18.59 -14.24 43.40
N GLY A 8 -19.48 -14.01 42.43
CA GLY A 8 -20.76 -13.33 42.66
C GLY A 8 -21.77 -13.61 41.54
N ASN A 9 -23.02 -13.88 41.92
CA ASN A 9 -24.17 -14.11 41.04
C ASN A 9 -23.95 -15.14 39.92
N ARG A 10 -23.77 -16.42 40.29
CA ARG A 10 -23.61 -17.56 39.35
C ARG A 10 -22.50 -17.39 38.29
N LYS A 11 -21.60 -16.41 38.46
CA LYS A 11 -20.45 -16.17 37.58
C LYS A 11 -19.19 -16.01 38.43
N ILE A 12 -18.11 -16.63 37.97
CA ILE A 12 -16.79 -16.56 38.61
C ILE A 12 -15.88 -15.80 37.66
N GLN A 13 -15.29 -14.69 38.13
CA GLN A 13 -14.27 -13.96 37.37
C GLN A 13 -12.91 -14.56 37.68
N LEU A 14 -12.24 -15.05 36.64
CA LEU A 14 -10.93 -15.70 36.73
C LEU A 14 -9.88 -14.87 35.99
N SER A 15 -8.70 -14.73 36.57
CA SER A 15 -7.53 -14.15 35.94
C SER A 15 -6.51 -15.24 35.61
N LEU A 16 -5.99 -15.20 34.39
CA LEU A 16 -4.88 -16.06 33.94
C LEU A 16 -3.55 -15.31 33.96
N ARG A 17 -3.48 -14.13 34.58
CA ARG A 17 -2.32 -13.26 34.50
C ARG A 17 -1.12 -13.87 35.22
N GLN A 18 0.00 -13.98 34.50
CA GLN A 18 1.22 -14.60 35.02
C GLN A 18 1.77 -13.90 36.28
N SER A 19 1.62 -12.57 36.37
CA SER A 19 2.02 -11.78 37.55
C SER A 19 1.23 -12.11 38.82
N ARG A 20 0.00 -12.63 38.69
CA ARG A 20 -0.84 -13.08 39.82
C ARG A 20 -0.63 -14.55 40.15
N LEU A 21 -0.33 -15.37 39.14
CA LEU A 21 -0.06 -16.79 39.32
C LEU A 21 1.32 -17.05 39.96
N ASN A 22 2.30 -16.18 39.70
CA ASN A 22 3.68 -16.31 40.18
C ASN A 22 4.20 -14.98 40.81
N PRO A 23 3.84 -14.67 42.07
CA PRO A 23 4.21 -13.42 42.74
C PRO A 23 5.72 -13.18 42.92
N LYS A 24 6.54 -14.24 42.82
CA LYS A 24 8.01 -14.18 42.93
C LYS A 24 8.70 -13.74 41.64
N SER A 25 8.00 -13.76 40.51
CA SER A 25 8.53 -13.29 39.23
C SER A 25 8.24 -11.79 39.07
N LYS A 26 9.28 -10.95 39.03
CA LYS A 26 9.16 -9.50 38.74
C LYS A 26 8.85 -9.28 37.25
N SER A 27 7.73 -9.79 36.77
CA SER A 27 7.26 -9.52 35.41
C SER A 27 6.76 -8.07 35.31
N LYS A 28 7.20 -7.35 34.28
CA LYS A 28 6.74 -5.98 34.00
C LYS A 28 5.25 -6.05 33.66
N VAL A 29 4.40 -5.40 34.46
CA VAL A 29 2.94 -5.42 34.24
C VAL A 29 2.61 -4.40 33.15
N GLU A 30 2.29 -4.88 31.95
CA GLU A 30 1.98 -4.02 30.79
C GLU A 30 0.65 -3.26 30.95
N ASP A 31 -0.41 -3.94 31.39
CA ASP A 31 -1.75 -3.33 31.51
C ASP A 31 -2.24 -3.32 32.97
N VAL A 32 -2.21 -2.20 33.69
CA VAL A 32 -2.67 -2.17 35.08
C VAL A 32 -4.16 -2.47 35.17
N GLU A 33 -4.57 -3.36 36.08
CA GLU A 33 -5.98 -3.70 36.27
C GLU A 33 -6.71 -2.55 36.96
N ILE A 34 -7.71 -1.98 36.28
CA ILE A 34 -8.52 -0.88 36.80
C ILE A 34 -9.78 -1.48 37.41
N THR A 35 -9.94 -1.31 38.72
CA THR A 35 -11.13 -1.80 39.44
C THR A 35 -12.06 -0.66 39.81
N CYS A 36 -11.51 0.53 40.07
CA CYS A 36 -12.25 1.71 40.49
C CYS A 36 -11.93 2.94 39.63
N ILE A 37 -12.89 3.86 39.52
CA ILE A 37 -12.70 5.14 38.81
C ILE A 37 -11.60 6.02 39.43
N LYS A 38 -11.19 5.74 40.67
CA LYS A 38 -10.10 6.43 41.37
C LYS A 38 -8.72 6.07 40.80
N ASP A 39 -8.60 4.93 40.13
CA ASP A 39 -7.33 4.43 39.58
C ASP A 39 -7.00 5.07 38.22
N VAL A 40 -7.95 5.81 37.64
CA VAL A 40 -7.84 6.44 36.33
C VAL A 40 -7.44 7.91 36.49
N LYS A 41 -6.31 8.30 35.88
CA LYS A 41 -5.83 9.69 35.85
C LYS A 41 -6.02 10.30 34.46
N LYS A 42 -6.28 11.62 34.42
CA LYS A 42 -6.31 12.38 33.16
C LYS A 42 -4.93 12.33 32.48
N GLY A 43 -4.92 12.08 31.17
CA GLY A 43 -3.73 11.93 30.34
C GLY A 43 -3.13 10.51 30.31
N GLN A 44 -3.67 9.56 31.08
CA GLN A 44 -3.19 8.18 31.08
C GLN A 44 -3.59 7.45 29.79
N LEU A 45 -2.68 6.64 29.26
CA LEU A 45 -2.95 5.70 28.17
C LEU A 45 -3.39 4.36 28.74
N LEU A 46 -4.53 3.85 28.27
CA LEU A 46 -5.14 2.61 28.73
C LEU A 46 -5.55 1.75 27.53
N ARG A 47 -5.46 0.43 27.69
CA ARG A 47 -5.94 -0.52 26.69
C ARG A 47 -7.28 -1.12 27.14
N GLY A 48 -8.20 -1.28 26.20
CA GLY A 48 -9.53 -1.81 26.49
C GLY A 48 -10.25 -2.25 25.22
N TYR A 49 -11.51 -2.64 25.37
CA TYR A 49 -12.28 -3.23 24.27
C TYR A 49 -13.44 -2.33 23.86
N VAL A 50 -13.73 -2.26 22.56
CA VAL A 50 -14.96 -1.62 22.08
C VAL A 50 -16.15 -2.44 22.54
N LYS A 51 -17.11 -1.82 23.24
CA LYS A 51 -18.29 -2.53 23.76
C LYS A 51 -19.50 -2.36 22.86
N SER A 52 -19.80 -1.12 22.48
CA SER A 52 -20.91 -0.82 21.56
C SER A 52 -20.72 0.57 20.94
N VAL A 53 -21.31 0.77 19.77
CA VAL A 53 -21.35 2.06 19.06
C VAL A 53 -22.80 2.56 19.11
N THR A 54 -23.03 3.76 19.64
CA THR A 54 -24.38 4.36 19.73
C THR A 54 -24.40 5.73 19.07
N SER A 55 -25.58 6.29 18.82
CA SER A 55 -25.73 7.66 18.27
C SER A 55 -25.07 8.75 19.12
N SER A 56 -24.81 8.48 20.40
CA SER A 56 -24.18 9.41 21.33
C SER A 56 -22.63 9.32 21.34
N GLY A 57 -22.06 8.27 20.77
CA GLY A 57 -20.62 8.00 20.76
C GLY A 57 -20.29 6.52 20.90
N VAL A 58 -18.99 6.23 20.95
CA VAL A 58 -18.47 4.86 21.11
C VAL A 58 -18.25 4.58 22.59
N PHE A 59 -18.81 3.47 23.08
CA PHE A 59 -18.59 3.00 24.45
C PHE A 59 -17.43 2.01 24.49
N PHE A 60 -16.47 2.30 25.37
CA PHE A 60 -15.21 1.59 25.49
C PHE A 60 -15.10 0.97 26.89
N GLY A 61 -14.91 -0.35 26.95
CA GLY A 61 -14.74 -1.09 28.19
C GLY A 61 -13.30 -1.06 28.66
N LEU A 62 -13.04 -0.32 29.75
CA LEU A 62 -11.74 -0.30 30.43
C LEU A 62 -11.61 -1.46 31.43
N SER A 63 -12.73 -1.90 32.00
CA SER A 63 -12.81 -3.01 32.93
C SER A 63 -14.20 -3.65 32.86
N SER A 64 -14.42 -4.74 33.59
CA SER A 64 -15.73 -5.40 33.67
C SER A 64 -16.84 -4.49 34.21
N SER A 65 -16.48 -3.54 35.07
CA SER A 65 -17.40 -2.60 35.72
C SER A 65 -17.31 -1.15 35.20
N LEU A 66 -16.25 -0.79 34.48
CA LEU A 66 -15.97 0.60 34.07
C LEU A 66 -16.00 0.75 32.56
N GLN A 67 -16.78 1.73 32.12
CA GLN A 67 -16.94 2.11 30.72
C GLN A 67 -16.59 3.58 30.54
N GLY A 68 -15.87 3.89 29.46
CA GLY A 68 -15.66 5.25 29.01
C GLY A 68 -16.43 5.52 27.73
N ARG A 69 -16.73 6.79 27.48
CA ARG A 69 -17.38 7.28 26.27
C ARG A 69 -16.35 8.04 25.43
N ILE A 70 -16.33 7.73 24.14
CA ILE A 70 -15.54 8.43 23.14
C ILE A 70 -16.52 9.18 22.24
N LEU A 71 -16.39 10.51 22.20
CA LEU A 71 -17.13 11.35 21.27
C LEU A 71 -16.63 11.11 19.85
N PHE A 72 -17.51 11.20 18.84
CA PHE A 72 -17.12 10.96 17.44
C PHE A 72 -16.01 11.89 16.93
N GLN A 73 -15.90 13.09 17.49
CA GLN A 73 -14.82 14.04 17.23
C GLN A 73 -13.46 13.48 17.68
N ASN A 74 -13.44 12.67 18.73
CA ASN A 74 -12.24 12.11 19.34
C ASN A 74 -11.98 10.66 18.89
N VAL A 75 -12.76 10.12 17.93
CA VAL A 75 -12.52 8.79 17.35
C VAL A 75 -11.50 8.86 16.22
N SER A 76 -11.60 9.87 15.38
CA SER A 76 -10.75 10.06 14.20
C SER A 76 -10.66 11.53 13.84
N PRO A 77 -9.56 11.99 13.21
CA PRO A 77 -9.42 13.37 12.72
C PRO A 77 -10.38 13.68 11.56
N TYR A 78 -10.97 12.64 10.95
CA TYR A 78 -11.91 12.73 9.85
C TYR A 78 -13.37 12.81 10.32
N PHE A 79 -14.16 13.62 9.63
CA PHE A 79 -15.60 13.73 9.82
C PHE A 79 -16.32 12.59 9.08
N VAL A 80 -17.04 11.76 9.83
CA VAL A 80 -17.77 10.61 9.31
C VAL A 80 -19.28 10.89 9.37
N GLN A 81 -19.92 11.06 8.22
CA GLN A 81 -21.36 11.34 8.16
C GLN A 81 -22.24 10.08 8.37
N LYS A 82 -21.73 8.89 8.04
CA LYS A 82 -22.49 7.63 8.09
C LYS A 82 -22.13 6.82 9.33
N HIS A 83 -23.12 6.52 10.16
CA HIS A 83 -22.92 5.71 11.37
C HIS A 83 -22.39 4.30 11.10
N SER A 84 -22.79 3.69 9.98
CA SER A 84 -22.37 2.35 9.55
C SER A 84 -20.86 2.19 9.34
N LEU A 85 -20.13 3.29 9.15
CA LEU A 85 -18.66 3.23 9.03
C LEU A 85 -18.01 2.97 10.38
N TYR A 86 -18.55 3.51 11.48
CA TYR A 86 -18.01 3.23 12.81
C TYR A 86 -18.21 1.75 13.18
N GLU A 87 -19.35 1.14 12.85
CA GLU A 87 -19.59 -0.29 13.06
C GLU A 87 -18.62 -1.18 12.25
N LYS A 88 -18.28 -0.76 11.03
CA LYS A 88 -17.34 -1.50 10.17
C LYS A 88 -15.89 -1.46 10.68
N TYR A 89 -15.43 -0.32 11.18
CA TYR A 89 -14.02 -0.12 11.59
C TYR A 89 -13.76 -0.33 13.09
N LEU A 90 -14.81 -0.24 13.91
CA LEU A 90 -14.83 -0.54 15.35
C LEU A 90 -15.84 -1.64 15.67
N PRO A 91 -15.59 -2.90 15.27
CA PRO A 91 -16.41 -4.02 15.71
C PRO A 91 -16.30 -4.21 17.23
N GLU A 92 -17.38 -4.70 17.84
CA GLU A 92 -17.41 -5.04 19.26
C GLU A 92 -16.32 -6.07 19.60
N GLY A 93 -15.64 -5.89 20.72
CA GLY A 93 -14.53 -6.75 21.16
C GLY A 93 -13.16 -6.40 20.60
N LYS A 94 -13.02 -5.37 19.74
CA LYS A 94 -11.71 -4.92 19.26
C LYS A 94 -10.91 -4.24 20.38
N LEU A 95 -9.68 -4.71 20.60
CA LEU A 95 -8.73 -4.14 21.57
C LEU A 95 -8.10 -2.87 20.99
N LEU A 96 -8.22 -1.73 21.67
CA LEU A 96 -7.61 -0.46 21.27
C LEU A 96 -6.92 0.22 22.47
N THR A 97 -6.01 1.15 22.16
CA THR A 97 -5.36 2.02 23.13
C THR A 97 -6.06 3.38 23.11
N VAL A 98 -6.47 3.88 24.28
CA VAL A 98 -7.19 5.15 24.45
C VAL A 98 -6.45 6.05 25.42
N LYS A 99 -6.57 7.37 25.23
CA LYS A 99 -6.12 8.38 26.19
C LYS A 99 -7.29 8.92 26.99
N VAL A 100 -7.11 9.09 28.30
CA VAL A 100 -8.13 9.69 29.17
C VAL A 100 -8.09 11.21 29.06
N LEU A 101 -9.14 11.82 28.51
CA LEU A 101 -9.27 13.29 28.42
C LEU A 101 -9.83 13.90 29.70
N GLY A 102 -10.78 13.22 30.33
CA GLY A 102 -11.49 13.72 31.51
C GLY A 102 -12.15 12.59 32.29
N VAL A 103 -12.22 12.74 33.62
CA VAL A 103 -12.89 11.79 34.52
C VAL A 103 -13.89 12.57 35.36
N ASN A 104 -15.18 12.41 35.07
CA ASN A 104 -16.25 12.98 35.88
C ASN A 104 -16.65 12.00 36.98
N ARG A 105 -16.16 12.26 38.20
CA ARG A 105 -16.37 11.38 39.37
C ARG A 105 -17.82 11.37 39.88
N LYS A 106 -18.60 12.42 39.61
CA LYS A 106 -20.00 12.53 40.08
C LYS A 106 -20.94 11.67 39.23
N GLU A 107 -20.75 11.68 37.92
CA GLU A 107 -21.57 10.93 36.95
C GLU A 107 -20.99 9.56 36.60
N LYS A 108 -19.82 9.20 37.13
CA LYS A 108 -19.04 8.01 36.75
C LYS A 108 -18.77 7.91 35.25
N HIS A 109 -18.64 9.06 34.59
CA HIS A 109 -18.35 9.15 33.15
C HIS A 109 -16.86 9.40 32.94
N ILE A 110 -16.26 8.63 32.03
CA ILE A 110 -14.86 8.78 31.61
C ILE A 110 -14.88 9.18 30.14
N GLU A 111 -14.28 10.32 29.83
CA GLU A 111 -14.11 10.80 28.47
C GLU A 111 -12.76 10.35 27.92
N LEU A 112 -12.82 9.72 26.76
CA LEU A 112 -11.68 9.06 26.13
C LEU A 112 -11.45 9.60 24.71
N SER A 113 -10.20 9.48 24.24
CA SER A 113 -9.76 9.83 22.89
C SER A 113 -9.01 8.67 22.24
N LEU A 114 -9.28 8.47 20.94
CA LEU A 114 -8.59 7.56 20.01
C LEU A 114 -7.80 8.33 18.94
N LEU A 115 -7.65 9.66 19.09
CA LEU A 115 -6.93 10.45 18.11
C LEU A 115 -5.46 10.00 18.01
N PRO A 116 -4.87 9.99 16.80
CA PRO A 116 -3.46 9.67 16.63
C PRO A 116 -2.53 10.61 17.40
N GLU A 117 -2.88 11.91 17.45
CA GLU A 117 -2.15 12.94 18.21
C GLU A 117 -2.12 12.67 19.72
N ASP A 118 -3.16 12.01 20.23
CA ASP A 118 -3.30 11.72 21.65
C ASP A 118 -2.67 10.38 22.05
N THR A 119 -2.85 9.36 21.21
CA THR A 119 -2.49 7.98 21.54
C THR A 119 -1.14 7.54 20.99
N GLY A 120 -0.59 8.26 19.99
CA GLY A 120 0.59 7.83 19.23
C GLY A 120 0.34 6.60 18.36
N MET A 121 -0.92 6.15 18.25
CA MET A 121 -1.33 4.98 17.48
C MET A 121 -1.98 5.42 16.16
N PRO A 122 -1.91 4.60 15.09
CA PRO A 122 -2.54 4.92 13.83
C PRO A 122 -4.05 5.10 13.97
N SER A 123 -4.64 5.99 13.17
CA SER A 123 -6.07 6.26 13.24
C SER A 123 -6.90 5.02 12.97
N VAL A 124 -7.96 4.82 13.75
CA VAL A 124 -8.87 3.68 13.61
C VAL A 124 -9.64 3.73 12.29
N ILE A 125 -9.79 4.91 11.70
CA ILE A 125 -10.40 5.12 10.39
C ILE A 125 -9.30 5.53 9.39
N PRO A 126 -9.06 4.71 8.34
CA PRO A 126 -8.01 5.00 7.36
C PRO A 126 -8.24 6.30 6.59
N GLU A 127 -7.16 7.06 6.35
CA GLU A 127 -7.14 8.26 5.48
C GLU A 127 -7.56 7.94 4.03
N SER A 128 -7.46 6.67 3.62
CA SER A 128 -7.83 6.18 2.30
C SER A 128 -9.31 6.32 1.93
N LEU A 129 -10.18 6.62 2.90
CA LEU A 129 -11.60 6.90 2.66
C LEU A 129 -11.88 8.32 2.15
N GLY A 130 -10.86 9.21 2.10
CA GLY A 130 -10.98 10.55 1.52
C GLY A 130 -12.01 11.44 2.24
N LEU A 131 -12.23 11.20 3.54
CA LEU A 131 -13.20 11.93 4.34
C LEU A 131 -12.65 13.31 4.73
N PRO A 132 -13.49 14.36 4.77
CA PRO A 132 -13.06 15.70 5.15
C PRO A 132 -12.58 15.73 6.61
N ARG A 133 -11.49 16.45 6.89
CA ARG A 133 -11.04 16.71 8.27
C ARG A 133 -12.00 17.70 8.94
N TYR A 134 -12.19 17.57 10.25
CA TYR A 134 -13.08 18.46 11.02
C TYR A 134 -12.76 19.96 10.82
N SER A 135 -11.47 20.33 10.77
CA SER A 135 -11.02 21.72 10.56
C SER A 135 -11.44 22.31 9.21
N ALA A 136 -11.40 21.52 8.13
CA ALA A 136 -11.76 21.98 6.78
C ALA A 136 -13.29 22.15 6.60
N GLU A 137 -14.10 21.47 7.41
CA GLU A 137 -15.56 21.63 7.39
C GLU A 137 -16.01 22.83 8.26
N GLU A 138 -15.31 23.13 9.35
CA GLU A 138 -15.50 24.35 10.15
C GLU A 138 -15.20 25.60 9.32
N GLU A 139 -14.09 25.62 8.58
CA GLU A 139 -13.76 26.70 7.64
C GLU A 139 -14.83 26.86 6.53
N LYS A 140 -15.40 25.76 6.04
CA LYS A 140 -16.51 25.80 5.05
C LYS A 140 -17.83 26.29 5.66
N ARG A 141 -18.11 25.98 6.93
CA ARG A 141 -19.29 26.49 7.64
C ARG A 141 -19.13 27.99 7.93
N GLU A 142 -17.95 28.43 8.34
CA GLU A 142 -17.64 29.85 8.55
C GLU A 142 -17.65 30.63 7.23
N ALA A 143 -17.15 30.06 6.14
CA ALA A 143 -17.25 30.63 4.78
C ALA A 143 -18.69 30.68 4.27
N GLY A 144 -19.51 29.67 4.58
CA GLY A 144 -20.93 29.65 4.22
C GLY A 144 -21.75 30.66 5.02
N ASP A 145 -21.38 30.94 6.27
CA ASP A 145 -22.04 31.95 7.10
C ASP A 145 -21.58 33.38 6.75
N SER A 146 -20.32 33.55 6.33
CA SER A 146 -19.82 34.83 5.79
C SER A 146 -20.45 35.18 4.44
N GLU A 147 -20.64 34.20 3.52
CA GLU A 147 -21.36 34.40 2.26
C GLU A 147 -22.85 34.71 2.46
N LYS A 148 -23.51 34.12 3.47
CA LYS A 148 -24.90 34.46 3.84
C LYS A 148 -24.99 35.87 4.42
N ARG A 149 -23.97 36.30 5.18
CA ARG A 149 -23.87 37.64 5.75
C ARG A 149 -23.56 38.71 4.70
N GLU A 150 -22.82 38.38 3.65
CA GLU A 150 -22.58 39.28 2.50
C GLU A 150 -23.80 39.44 1.58
N LYS A 151 -24.62 38.40 1.42
CA LYS A 151 -25.87 38.47 0.65
C LYS A 151 -27.00 39.26 1.35
N LEU A 152 -26.81 39.62 2.62
CA LEU A 152 -27.71 40.42 3.44
C LEU A 152 -27.13 41.83 3.73
N LYS A 153 -26.76 42.59 2.71
CA LYS A 153 -26.56 44.05 2.83
C LYS A 153 -27.65 44.80 2.04
N PRO A 154 -28.33 45.79 2.63
CA PRO A 154 -29.49 46.42 2.00
C PRO A 154 -29.05 47.39 0.89
N LYS A 155 -29.67 47.27 -0.29
CA LYS A 155 -29.57 48.29 -1.35
C LYS A 155 -30.37 49.52 -0.95
N THR A 156 -29.69 50.59 -0.58
CA THR A 156 -30.26 51.93 -0.47
C THR A 156 -30.65 52.43 -1.86
N LYS A 157 -31.96 52.49 -2.15
CA LYS A 157 -32.49 53.27 -3.28
C LYS A 157 -33.48 54.31 -2.77
N ARG A 158 -33.16 55.56 -3.12
CA ARG A 158 -33.94 56.78 -2.92
C ARG A 158 -35.37 56.64 -3.44
N ARG A 159 -36.31 57.16 -2.67
CA ARG A 159 -37.75 57.27 -2.92
C ARG A 159 -38.10 58.38 -3.93
N ARG A 160 -39.09 58.10 -4.78
CA ARG A 160 -40.24 58.92 -5.26
C ARG A 160 -40.86 58.13 -6.43
N GLY A 161 -42.15 57.83 -6.57
CA GLY A 161 -43.38 58.02 -5.80
C GLY A 161 -44.57 57.62 -6.72
N THR A 162 -45.63 57.01 -6.14
CA THR A 162 -47.04 56.83 -6.62
C THR A 162 -47.31 56.03 -7.91
N SER A 163 -48.33 55.16 -8.06
CA SER A 163 -49.47 54.71 -7.22
C SER A 163 -49.90 53.28 -7.61
N GLU A 164 -50.60 52.62 -6.67
CA GLU A 164 -51.74 51.68 -6.81
C GLU A 164 -51.72 50.54 -7.85
N SER A 165 -51.76 49.29 -7.35
CA SER A 165 -52.96 48.43 -7.36
C SER A 165 -52.61 46.97 -7.02
N GLU A 166 -53.59 46.31 -6.43
CA GLU A 166 -53.51 45.06 -5.70
C GLU A 166 -53.63 43.79 -6.59
N GLN A 167 -53.11 42.69 -6.03
CA GLN A 167 -53.59 41.30 -6.15
C GLN A 167 -53.20 40.40 -7.35
N VAL A 168 -52.89 39.15 -6.95
CA VAL A 168 -52.87 37.86 -7.67
C VAL A 168 -51.65 37.51 -8.53
N TRP A 169 -50.83 36.53 -8.07
CA TRP A 169 -50.50 35.35 -8.90
C TRP A 169 -49.94 34.17 -8.08
N MET A 170 -50.83 33.24 -7.77
CA MET A 170 -50.52 31.83 -7.62
C MET A 170 -50.17 31.27 -9.00
N GLY A 171 -49.05 30.54 -9.11
CA GLY A 171 -48.81 29.61 -10.22
C GLY A 171 -47.49 29.80 -10.95
N LYS A 172 -46.51 28.94 -10.62
CA LYS A 172 -45.78 28.06 -11.57
C LYS A 172 -44.54 27.44 -10.90
N LYS A 173 -44.78 26.53 -9.96
CA LYS A 173 -43.90 25.37 -9.70
C LYS A 173 -44.31 24.26 -10.67
N LYS A 174 -43.75 24.26 -11.87
CA LYS A 174 -43.69 23.11 -12.81
C LYS A 174 -42.89 23.59 -14.03
N ILE A 175 -41.64 23.15 -14.11
CA ILE A 175 -40.74 23.00 -15.28
C ILE A 175 -39.31 22.92 -14.70
N LYS A 176 -38.93 21.74 -14.20
CA LYS A 176 -37.51 21.30 -14.06
C LYS A 176 -37.34 19.84 -13.63
N LEU A 177 -38.22 18.95 -14.11
CA LEU A 177 -38.10 17.51 -13.84
C LEU A 177 -38.36 16.60 -15.06
N HIS A 178 -38.37 17.16 -16.29
CA HIS A 178 -38.66 16.39 -17.51
C HIS A 178 -37.46 16.22 -18.47
N TRP A 179 -36.23 16.61 -18.08
CA TRP A 179 -35.05 16.55 -18.98
C TRP A 179 -33.95 15.57 -18.54
N ARG A 180 -34.24 14.60 -17.65
CA ARG A 180 -33.21 13.71 -17.08
C ARG A 180 -33.47 12.21 -17.22
N LEU A 181 -34.19 11.78 -18.26
CA LEU A 181 -34.50 10.35 -18.43
C LEU A 181 -34.55 9.82 -19.88
N VAL A 182 -33.85 10.43 -20.83
CA VAL A 182 -33.66 9.83 -22.17
C VAL A 182 -32.23 10.10 -22.65
N LYS A 183 -31.57 9.03 -23.14
CA LYS A 183 -30.22 8.92 -23.71
C LYS A 183 -29.08 8.50 -22.77
N ILE A 184 -29.17 7.26 -22.31
CA ILE A 184 -28.09 6.28 -22.57
C ILE A 184 -28.54 5.50 -23.81
N ARG A 185 -27.77 5.54 -24.92
CA ARG A 185 -27.46 4.42 -25.85
C ARG A 185 -26.88 4.91 -27.21
N ASN A 186 -25.60 4.58 -27.40
CA ASN A 186 -24.82 4.26 -28.62
C ASN A 186 -24.43 5.29 -29.71
N SER A 187 -23.09 5.48 -29.78
CA SER A 187 -22.11 5.40 -30.90
C SER A 187 -22.17 6.25 -32.19
N SER A 188 -20.95 6.72 -32.51
CA SER A 188 -20.25 6.89 -33.81
C SER A 188 -20.35 8.20 -34.61
N HIS A 189 -19.13 8.76 -34.83
CA HIS A 189 -18.59 9.53 -35.97
C HIS A 189 -19.43 10.62 -36.66
N LEU A 190 -18.97 11.89 -36.59
CA LEU A 190 -18.57 12.77 -37.72
C LEU A 190 -18.30 14.22 -37.25
N GLU A 191 -17.47 14.91 -38.03
CA GLU A 191 -16.65 16.10 -37.72
C GLU A 191 -17.34 17.50 -37.84
N GLU A 192 -16.78 18.46 -37.06
CA GLU A 192 -16.54 19.91 -37.30
C GLU A 192 -17.71 20.90 -37.67
N PRO A 193 -17.63 22.26 -37.40
CA PRO A 193 -16.41 23.10 -37.44
C PRO A 193 -16.21 24.21 -36.37
N LYS A 194 -15.00 24.76 -36.48
CA LYS A 194 -14.27 25.80 -35.75
C LYS A 194 -14.95 27.19 -35.71
N LYS A 195 -14.78 27.92 -34.60
CA LYS A 195 -14.50 29.37 -34.62
C LYS A 195 -13.38 29.72 -33.64
N ARG A 196 -12.28 30.21 -34.23
CA ARG A 196 -11.05 30.70 -33.59
C ARG A 196 -11.24 32.15 -33.10
N LYS A 197 -10.65 32.48 -31.95
CA LYS A 197 -10.09 33.81 -31.66
C LYS A 197 -8.72 33.61 -31.01
N THR A 198 -7.68 33.88 -31.81
CA THR A 198 -6.27 34.16 -31.47
C THR A 198 -6.16 35.62 -30.97
N CYS A 199 -5.24 36.12 -30.13
CA CYS A 199 -3.85 35.86 -29.68
C CYS A 199 -3.57 36.69 -28.36
N PRO A 200 -2.37 36.75 -27.73
CA PRO A 200 -1.07 36.08 -28.01
C PRO A 200 -0.46 35.29 -26.82
N ALA A 201 0.68 34.66 -27.12
CA ALA A 201 1.41 33.61 -26.41
C ALA A 201 2.05 33.98 -25.07
N ASP A 202 1.99 33.02 -24.13
CA ASP A 202 3.07 32.64 -23.20
C ASP A 202 2.99 31.12 -23.02
N GLU A 203 3.66 30.40 -23.91
CA GLU A 203 3.89 28.96 -23.79
C GLU A 203 4.93 28.73 -22.69
N TYR A 204 4.49 28.22 -21.53
CA TYR A 204 5.14 27.24 -20.63
C TYR A 204 4.40 27.25 -19.29
N ASP A 205 3.12 26.89 -19.30
CA ASP A 205 2.34 26.61 -18.08
C ASP A 205 2.02 25.11 -18.01
N SER A 206 3.03 24.31 -17.66
CA SER A 206 2.79 22.95 -17.17
C SER A 206 2.47 23.07 -15.68
N GLY A 207 1.19 23.24 -15.37
CA GLY A 207 0.65 23.16 -14.01
C GLY A 207 0.97 21.81 -13.38
N ILE A 208 1.98 21.78 -12.52
CA ILE A 208 2.22 20.72 -11.55
C ILE A 208 2.25 21.40 -10.18
N GLU A 209 1.16 21.24 -9.43
CA GLU A 209 1.14 21.50 -7.99
C GLU A 209 2.08 20.50 -7.32
N VAL A 210 3.25 20.99 -6.90
CA VAL A 210 4.23 20.23 -6.12
C VAL A 210 3.66 20.08 -4.71
N TYR A 211 2.96 18.97 -4.46
CA TYR A 211 2.62 18.54 -3.10
C TYR A 211 3.90 18.09 -2.39
N TYR A 212 4.13 18.70 -1.24
CA TYR A 212 5.11 18.31 -0.25
C TYR A 212 4.82 16.87 0.19
N ARG A 213 5.77 15.96 -0.05
CA ARG A 213 5.86 14.70 0.69
C ARG A 213 6.76 15.00 1.88
N GLU A 214 6.19 15.04 3.07
CA GLU A 214 7.00 15.05 4.29
C GLU A 214 7.93 13.84 4.25
N LYS A 215 9.21 14.08 4.57
CA LYS A 215 10.18 13.02 4.80
C LYS A 215 9.75 12.28 6.06
N ASP A 216 9.32 11.05 5.89
CA ASP A 216 9.64 10.01 6.87
C ASP A 216 11.15 9.74 6.78
N ASP A 217 11.77 9.50 7.94
CA ASP A 217 13.20 9.26 8.10
C ASP A 217 13.57 7.88 7.52
N ASP A 218 14.26 7.86 6.37
CA ASP A 218 14.66 6.64 5.63
C ASP A 218 15.82 5.85 6.27
N ASP A 219 16.32 6.22 7.45
CA ASP A 219 17.43 5.50 8.12
C ASP A 219 16.96 4.46 9.15
N GLN A 220 15.67 4.10 9.14
CA GLN A 220 15.13 2.91 9.83
C GLN A 220 14.45 1.89 8.88
N GLU A 221 14.46 2.13 7.57
CA GLU A 221 13.69 1.33 6.60
C GLU A 221 14.30 -0.03 6.25
N GLU A 222 15.59 -0.29 6.51
CA GLU A 222 16.16 -1.64 6.24
C GLU A 222 15.78 -2.69 7.30
N GLU A 223 15.41 -2.29 8.52
CA GLU A 223 14.91 -3.21 9.55
C GLU A 223 13.38 -3.29 9.59
N ALA A 224 12.67 -2.23 9.17
CA ALA A 224 11.20 -2.17 9.18
C ALA A 224 10.54 -2.77 7.92
N ALA A 225 11.27 -2.91 6.81
CA ALA A 225 10.77 -3.50 5.56
C ALA A 225 10.31 -4.97 5.69
N LYS A 226 10.63 -5.67 6.80
CA LYS A 226 10.12 -7.02 7.10
C LYS A 226 8.75 -7.06 7.78
N LYS A 227 8.09 -5.92 8.10
CA LYS A 227 6.82 -5.91 8.86
C LYS A 227 5.65 -5.09 8.29
N ILE A 228 5.79 -4.41 7.16
CA ILE A 228 4.76 -3.44 6.64
C ILE A 228 4.24 -3.85 5.24
N SER A 229 3.93 -5.13 5.01
CA SER A 229 3.35 -5.60 3.74
C SER A 229 1.82 -5.76 3.75
N THR A 230 1.11 -5.25 4.76
CA THR A 230 -0.36 -5.37 4.85
C THR A 230 -1.02 -4.04 5.18
N ILE A 231 -1.72 -3.45 4.20
CA ILE A 231 -3.08 -2.85 4.27
C ILE A 231 -3.38 -2.07 2.97
N ARG A 232 -4.44 -2.50 2.27
CA ARG A 232 -4.94 -1.98 0.97
C ARG A 232 -6.24 -1.17 1.14
N LYS A 233 -6.59 -0.34 0.14
CA LYS A 233 -7.83 0.46 0.04
C LYS A 233 -9.11 -0.42 -0.07
N PRO A 234 -10.29 0.02 0.41
CA PRO A 234 -11.50 -0.80 0.43
C PRO A 234 -12.40 -0.56 -0.79
N GLY A 235 -12.63 -1.58 -1.62
CA GLY A 235 -13.65 -1.55 -2.67
C GLY A 235 -13.39 -2.45 -3.88
N GLU A 236 -12.18 -2.96 -4.05
CA GLU A 236 -11.81 -3.89 -5.11
C GLU A 236 -11.26 -5.16 -4.45
N ALA A 237 -11.65 -6.34 -4.94
CA ALA A 237 -11.10 -7.60 -4.45
C ALA A 237 -9.56 -7.54 -4.52
N PRO A 238 -8.83 -8.10 -3.54
CA PRO A 238 -7.39 -8.01 -3.50
C PRO A 238 -6.78 -8.76 -4.70
N ARG A 239 -6.44 -8.02 -5.77
CA ARG A 239 -5.60 -8.53 -6.86
C ARG A 239 -4.22 -8.85 -6.32
N LEU A 240 -3.76 -10.10 -6.44
CA LEU A 240 -2.42 -10.46 -6.03
C LEU A 240 -1.40 -9.78 -6.95
N GLN A 241 -0.69 -8.80 -6.42
CA GLN A 241 0.62 -8.45 -6.92
C GLN A 241 1.55 -9.48 -6.28
N VAL A 242 2.02 -10.42 -7.08
CA VAL A 242 3.08 -11.33 -6.68
C VAL A 242 4.31 -10.45 -6.43
N SER A 243 4.73 -10.33 -5.17
CA SER A 243 6.03 -9.76 -4.84
C SER A 243 7.09 -10.61 -5.56
N VAL A 244 8.02 -9.93 -6.24
CA VAL A 244 9.03 -10.46 -7.17
C VAL A 244 10.10 -11.36 -6.47
N GLY A 245 9.84 -11.73 -5.23
CA GLY A 245 10.59 -12.72 -4.43
C GLY A 245 9.69 -13.87 -4.00
N PHE A 246 9.02 -14.52 -4.95
CA PHE A 246 8.48 -15.85 -4.68
C PHE A 246 9.65 -16.84 -4.80
N THR A 247 10.37 -16.99 -3.70
CA THR A 247 11.37 -18.03 -3.46
C THR A 247 10.62 -19.25 -2.91
N TRP A 248 10.79 -20.41 -3.54
CA TRP A 248 10.13 -21.64 -3.09
C TRP A 248 10.62 -22.12 -1.70
N ASP A 249 11.64 -21.45 -1.13
CA ASP A 249 12.42 -21.90 0.03
C ASP A 249 12.21 -21.12 1.35
N GLU A 250 11.54 -19.96 1.39
CA GLU A 250 11.53 -19.13 2.61
C GLU A 250 10.54 -19.54 3.71
N ASP A 251 9.78 -20.64 3.55
CA ASP A 251 8.93 -21.22 4.61
C ASP A 251 9.43 -22.59 5.12
N MET A 252 10.63 -23.01 4.69
CA MET A 252 11.19 -24.36 4.95
C MET A 252 11.68 -24.60 6.40
N SER A 253 11.57 -23.62 7.31
CA SER A 253 12.06 -23.74 8.71
C SER A 253 10.99 -23.54 9.79
N ALA A 254 9.73 -23.27 9.41
CA ALA A 254 8.62 -23.14 10.36
C ALA A 254 7.70 -24.39 10.41
N MET A 255 8.00 -25.43 9.63
CA MET A 255 7.30 -26.72 9.67
C MET A 255 8.25 -27.83 10.15
N ASP A 256 8.20 -28.13 11.44
CA ASP A 256 8.55 -29.47 11.92
C ASP A 256 7.47 -30.44 11.43
N THR A 257 7.63 -30.96 10.22
CA THR A 257 6.97 -32.20 9.81
C THR A 257 7.89 -33.39 10.08
N PRO A 258 7.40 -34.45 10.74
CA PRO A 258 8.21 -35.63 10.98
C PRO A 258 8.57 -36.27 9.64
N VAL A 259 9.86 -36.50 9.45
CA VAL A 259 10.43 -37.27 8.34
C VAL A 259 9.69 -38.60 8.24
N LEU A 260 8.78 -38.72 7.28
CA LEU A 260 8.21 -40.00 6.89
C LEU A 260 9.20 -40.62 5.91
N ASN A 261 10.04 -41.52 6.45
CA ASN A 261 10.83 -42.45 5.64
C ASN A 261 9.86 -43.24 4.75
N GLN A 262 9.79 -42.89 3.46
CA GLN A 262 9.23 -43.77 2.45
C GLN A 262 10.20 -44.94 2.30
N LYS A 263 9.89 -46.04 2.98
CA LYS A 263 10.29 -47.36 2.47
C LYS A 263 9.31 -47.71 1.38
N GLU A 264 9.84 -47.86 0.18
CA GLU A 264 9.20 -48.55 -0.91
C GLU A 264 8.67 -49.91 -0.41
N GLU A 265 7.35 -50.09 -0.47
CA GLU A 265 6.75 -51.41 -0.64
C GLU A 265 6.02 -51.38 -1.98
N SER A 266 6.82 -51.37 -3.05
CA SER A 266 6.42 -52.03 -4.28
C SER A 266 6.63 -53.52 -4.06
N SER A 267 5.53 -54.26 -3.87
CA SER A 267 5.52 -55.71 -3.99
C SER A 267 4.29 -56.10 -4.80
N GLU A 268 4.39 -55.89 -6.11
CA GLU A 268 3.73 -56.76 -7.07
C GLU A 268 4.28 -58.17 -6.86
N SER A 269 3.46 -59.03 -6.27
CA SER A 269 3.67 -60.48 -6.31
C SER A 269 2.44 -61.09 -6.97
N GLU A 270 2.67 -61.61 -8.18
CA GLU A 270 1.74 -62.47 -8.88
C GLU A 270 1.42 -63.66 -7.97
N GLU A 271 0.14 -63.83 -7.63
CA GLU A 271 -0.35 -64.97 -6.85
C GLU A 271 -0.36 -66.21 -7.75
N GLU A 272 0.74 -66.96 -7.75
CA GLU A 272 0.71 -68.39 -8.05
C GLU A 272 0.11 -69.12 -6.85
N GLU A 273 -1.03 -69.76 -7.08
CA GLU A 273 -1.77 -70.56 -6.12
C GLU A 273 -0.92 -71.74 -5.63
N ASP A 274 -0.72 -71.85 -4.30
CA ASP A 274 -0.55 -73.16 -3.68
C ASP A 274 -1.16 -73.20 -2.25
N PRO A 275 -1.92 -74.26 -1.88
CA PRO A 275 -2.94 -74.20 -0.86
C PRO A 275 -2.43 -74.76 0.47
N HIS A 276 -2.05 -73.91 1.43
CA HIS A 276 -2.20 -74.18 2.89
C HIS A 276 -1.65 -73.02 3.74
N SER A 277 -2.41 -71.92 3.87
CA SER A 277 -2.28 -71.06 5.06
C SER A 277 -3.66 -70.66 5.57
N LYS A 278 -3.97 -71.06 6.80
CA LYS A 278 -5.26 -70.80 7.43
C LYS A 278 -5.37 -69.30 7.72
N VAL A 279 -6.19 -68.60 6.94
CA VAL A 279 -6.64 -67.24 7.24
C VAL A 279 -7.19 -67.21 8.67
N LYS A 280 -6.46 -66.58 9.60
CA LYS A 280 -6.98 -66.32 10.95
C LYS A 280 -8.20 -65.40 10.78
N LYS A 281 -9.39 -65.96 10.95
CA LYS A 281 -10.64 -65.18 11.04
C LYS A 281 -10.49 -64.19 12.19
N GLN A 282 -10.22 -62.92 11.86
CA GLN A 282 -10.35 -61.82 12.80
C GLN A 282 -11.70 -61.92 13.49
N THR A 283 -11.70 -61.85 14.81
CA THR A 283 -12.93 -62.00 15.60
C THR A 283 -13.91 -60.89 15.24
N LYS A 284 -15.23 -61.16 15.25
CA LYS A 284 -16.27 -60.17 14.88
C LYS A 284 -16.09 -58.82 15.59
N LYS A 285 -15.69 -58.85 16.87
CA LYS A 285 -15.43 -57.66 17.69
C LYS A 285 -14.25 -56.83 17.19
N GLU A 286 -13.19 -57.46 16.70
CA GLU A 286 -12.00 -56.80 16.20
C GLU A 286 -12.27 -56.06 14.88
N LYS A 287 -12.99 -56.72 13.96
CA LYS A 287 -13.48 -56.08 12.73
C LYS A 287 -14.41 -54.90 13.00
N GLU A 288 -15.27 -55.02 14.01
CA GLU A 288 -16.19 -53.96 14.39
C GLU A 288 -15.48 -52.77 15.04
N LEU A 289 -14.45 -53.05 15.86
CA LEU A 289 -13.60 -52.01 16.44
C LEU A 289 -12.76 -51.30 15.37
N GLU A 290 -12.27 -52.03 14.37
CA GLU A 290 -11.55 -51.47 13.23
C GLU A 290 -12.47 -50.62 12.34
N LYS A 291 -13.72 -51.08 12.11
CA LYS A 291 -14.75 -50.30 11.41
C LYS A 291 -15.09 -49.01 12.17
N GLN A 292 -15.25 -49.07 13.49
CA GLN A 292 -15.49 -47.89 14.33
C GLN A 292 -14.28 -46.93 14.35
N LYS A 293 -13.05 -47.45 14.29
CA LYS A 293 -11.86 -46.59 14.17
C LYS A 293 -11.84 -45.87 12.82
N LYS A 294 -12.08 -46.59 11.72
CA LYS A 294 -12.19 -46.02 10.37
C LYS A 294 -13.32 -44.98 10.28
N GLU A 295 -14.48 -45.26 10.89
CA GLU A 295 -15.61 -44.32 10.94
C GLU A 295 -15.30 -43.07 11.78
N LYS A 296 -14.60 -43.23 12.91
CA LYS A 296 -14.13 -42.08 13.72
C LYS A 296 -13.07 -41.26 13.00
N GLU A 297 -12.19 -41.90 12.24
CA GLU A 297 -11.19 -41.22 11.41
C GLU A 297 -11.86 -40.46 10.26
N LEU A 298 -12.85 -41.07 9.58
CA LEU A 298 -13.67 -40.40 8.58
C LEU A 298 -14.43 -39.20 9.15
N CYS A 299 -15.09 -39.36 10.31
CA CYS A 299 -15.83 -38.28 10.96
C CYS A 299 -14.90 -37.12 11.39
N LYS A 300 -13.68 -37.42 11.85
CA LYS A 300 -12.64 -36.40 12.12
C LYS A 300 -12.19 -35.70 10.84
N LEU A 301 -12.00 -36.44 9.75
CA LEU A 301 -11.61 -35.88 8.46
C LEU A 301 -12.70 -34.97 7.89
N GLU A 302 -13.97 -35.38 7.98
CA GLU A 302 -15.14 -34.58 7.62
C GLU A 302 -15.25 -33.31 8.47
N ALA A 303 -15.09 -33.43 9.80
CA ALA A 303 -15.10 -32.27 10.69
C ALA A 303 -13.97 -31.28 10.37
N ALA A 304 -12.80 -31.78 9.96
CA ALA A 304 -11.67 -30.95 9.54
C ALA A 304 -11.86 -30.36 8.13
N LEU A 305 -12.59 -31.02 7.22
CA LEU A 305 -12.96 -30.47 5.91
C LEU A 305 -13.97 -29.32 6.01
N MET A 306 -14.72 -29.24 7.11
CA MET A 306 -15.68 -28.18 7.38
C MET A 306 -15.05 -26.91 7.95
N ASP A 307 -13.74 -26.91 8.25
CA ASP A 307 -13.00 -25.73 8.72
C ASP A 307 -12.58 -24.84 7.53
N PRO A 308 -13.11 -23.60 7.39
CA PRO A 308 -12.74 -22.69 6.30
C PRO A 308 -11.28 -22.21 6.35
N SER A 309 -10.56 -22.47 7.44
CA SER A 309 -9.17 -22.03 7.64
C SER A 309 -8.11 -23.12 7.37
N ARG A 310 -8.55 -24.33 7.00
CA ARG A 310 -7.65 -25.45 6.73
C ARG A 310 -6.81 -25.22 5.46
N GLN A 311 -5.51 -25.41 5.57
CA GLN A 311 -4.61 -25.44 4.41
C GLN A 311 -4.74 -26.77 3.65
N PRO A 312 -4.71 -26.75 2.31
CA PRO A 312 -4.80 -27.95 1.49
C PRO A 312 -3.56 -28.84 1.69
N GLN A 313 -3.78 -30.15 1.89
CA GLN A 313 -2.70 -31.12 2.13
C GLN A 313 -2.62 -32.22 1.07
N SER A 314 -3.66 -32.38 0.26
CA SER A 314 -3.72 -33.34 -0.85
C SER A 314 -4.00 -32.63 -2.17
N ALA A 315 -3.63 -33.27 -3.29
CA ALA A 315 -3.98 -32.82 -4.63
C ALA A 315 -5.51 -32.68 -4.80
N ASP A 316 -6.29 -33.59 -4.20
CA ASP A 316 -7.77 -33.56 -4.25
C ASP A 316 -8.35 -32.33 -3.53
N ASP A 317 -7.71 -31.87 -2.45
CA ASP A 317 -8.12 -30.66 -1.73
C ASP A 317 -7.91 -29.43 -2.62
N PHE A 318 -6.78 -29.37 -3.32
CA PHE A 318 -6.49 -28.31 -4.28
C PHE A 318 -7.46 -28.32 -5.47
N ASP A 319 -7.77 -29.50 -6.03
CA ASP A 319 -8.76 -29.62 -7.10
C ASP A 319 -10.12 -29.10 -6.67
N ARG A 320 -10.57 -29.41 -5.44
CA ARG A 320 -11.82 -28.86 -4.88
C ARG A 320 -11.76 -27.33 -4.74
N LEU A 321 -10.66 -26.79 -4.23
CA LEU A 321 -10.50 -25.33 -4.03
C LEU A 321 -10.48 -24.58 -5.36
N VAL A 322 -9.75 -25.10 -6.33
CA VAL A 322 -9.68 -24.53 -7.68
C VAL A 322 -11.04 -24.58 -8.38
N LEU A 323 -11.81 -25.65 -8.22
CA LEU A 323 -13.17 -25.73 -8.75
C LEU A 323 -14.09 -24.67 -8.13
N SER A 324 -13.91 -24.36 -6.84
CA SER A 324 -14.67 -23.30 -6.17
C SER A 324 -14.27 -21.89 -6.62
N SER A 325 -13.00 -21.69 -6.99
CA SER A 325 -12.45 -20.38 -7.35
C SER A 325 -11.41 -20.48 -8.49
N PRO A 326 -11.86 -20.74 -9.73
CA PRO A 326 -10.97 -21.08 -10.84
C PRO A 326 -10.11 -19.91 -11.34
N ASN A 327 -10.51 -18.67 -11.06
CA ASN A 327 -9.80 -17.47 -11.52
C ASN A 327 -8.68 -17.03 -10.57
N SER A 328 -8.48 -17.72 -9.44
CA SER A 328 -7.50 -17.32 -8.43
C SER A 328 -6.11 -17.86 -8.77
N SER A 329 -5.19 -17.01 -9.23
CA SER A 329 -3.82 -17.45 -9.55
C SER A 329 -3.10 -17.99 -8.32
N ILE A 330 -3.33 -17.41 -7.14
CA ILE A 330 -2.64 -17.85 -5.90
C ILE A 330 -2.91 -19.33 -5.58
N LEU A 331 -4.15 -19.80 -5.76
CA LEU A 331 -4.48 -21.21 -5.50
C LEU A 331 -3.79 -22.12 -6.50
N TRP A 332 -3.76 -21.72 -7.78
CA TRP A 332 -3.02 -22.44 -8.81
C TRP A 332 -1.51 -22.48 -8.52
N LEU A 333 -0.94 -21.37 -8.05
CA LEU A 333 0.48 -21.28 -7.68
C LEU A 333 0.81 -22.14 -6.46
N GLN A 334 -0.04 -22.14 -5.44
CA GLN A 334 0.10 -23.02 -4.27
C GLN A 334 -0.01 -24.49 -4.67
N TYR A 335 -0.90 -24.81 -5.61
CA TYR A 335 -1.02 -26.17 -6.11
C TYR A 335 0.22 -26.60 -6.92
N MET A 336 0.78 -25.71 -7.73
CA MET A 336 2.07 -25.95 -8.37
C MET A 336 3.18 -26.14 -7.32
N ALA A 337 3.17 -25.35 -6.24
CA ALA A 337 4.12 -25.45 -5.12
C ALA A 337 4.10 -26.82 -4.47
N PHE A 338 2.90 -27.33 -4.21
CA PHE A 338 2.71 -28.65 -3.61
C PHE A 338 3.37 -29.75 -4.44
N HIS A 339 3.17 -29.76 -5.76
CA HIS A 339 3.83 -30.73 -6.63
C HIS A 339 5.35 -30.50 -6.74
N LEU A 340 5.80 -29.25 -6.64
CA LEU A 340 7.22 -28.91 -6.66
C LEU A 340 7.93 -29.38 -5.38
N GLN A 341 7.28 -29.27 -4.22
CA GLN A 341 7.74 -29.84 -2.94
C GLN A 341 7.81 -31.37 -2.99
N ALA A 342 6.89 -32.01 -3.72
CA ALA A 342 6.93 -33.44 -4.00
C ALA A 342 7.93 -33.82 -5.11
N THR A 343 8.68 -32.87 -5.66
CA THR A 343 9.61 -33.03 -6.81
C THR A 343 8.96 -33.52 -8.10
N GLU A 344 7.64 -33.42 -8.21
CA GLU A 344 6.83 -33.85 -9.36
C GLU A 344 6.67 -32.70 -10.38
N ILE A 345 7.78 -32.33 -11.03
CA ILE A 345 7.84 -31.14 -11.89
C ILE A 345 6.87 -31.22 -13.08
N GLU A 346 6.68 -32.40 -13.68
CA GLU A 346 5.77 -32.59 -14.81
C GLU A 346 4.30 -32.38 -14.43
N LYS A 347 3.91 -32.84 -13.23
CA LYS A 347 2.56 -32.59 -12.71
C LYS A 347 2.36 -31.11 -12.41
N ALA A 348 3.38 -30.43 -11.87
CA ALA A 348 3.34 -28.97 -11.69
C ALA A 348 3.15 -28.23 -13.04
N ARG A 349 3.83 -28.65 -14.12
CA ARG A 349 3.60 -28.11 -15.48
C ARG A 349 2.16 -28.36 -15.95
N ALA A 350 1.65 -29.57 -15.77
CA ALA A 350 0.28 -29.91 -16.15
C ALA A 350 -0.76 -29.08 -15.39
N VAL A 351 -0.53 -28.81 -14.10
CA VAL A 351 -1.36 -27.90 -13.29
C VAL A 351 -1.30 -26.47 -13.84
N ALA A 352 -0.12 -25.97 -14.21
CA ALA A 352 0.04 -24.63 -14.79
C ALA A 352 -0.69 -24.48 -16.13
N GLU A 353 -0.54 -25.46 -17.03
CA GLU A 353 -1.25 -25.48 -18.32
C GLU A 353 -2.77 -25.59 -18.14
N ARG A 354 -3.21 -26.33 -17.12
CA ARG A 354 -4.63 -26.38 -16.73
C ARG A 354 -5.10 -25.00 -16.22
N ALA A 355 -4.33 -24.32 -15.39
CA ALA A 355 -4.62 -22.98 -14.89
C ALA A 355 -4.79 -21.96 -16.04
N LEU A 356 -3.91 -21.98 -17.04
CA LEU A 356 -3.99 -21.07 -18.18
C LEU A 356 -5.26 -21.26 -19.03
N LYS A 357 -5.76 -22.50 -19.10
CA LYS A 357 -7.01 -22.87 -19.80
C LYS A 357 -8.26 -22.52 -18.99
N THR A 358 -8.23 -22.71 -17.66
CA THR A 358 -9.39 -22.52 -16.77
C THR A 358 -9.61 -21.07 -16.40
N ILE A 359 -8.53 -20.30 -16.15
CA ILE A 359 -8.63 -18.89 -15.79
C ILE A 359 -9.28 -18.11 -16.93
N CYS A 360 -10.25 -17.26 -16.58
CA CYS A 360 -10.94 -16.43 -17.55
C CYS A 360 -9.95 -15.47 -18.26
N PHE A 361 -10.08 -15.35 -19.59
CA PHE A 361 -9.25 -14.44 -20.39
C PHE A 361 -9.35 -12.95 -19.97
N ARG A 362 -10.41 -12.57 -19.26
CA ARG A 362 -10.59 -11.20 -18.74
C ARG A 362 -9.62 -10.87 -17.60
N GLU A 363 -9.19 -11.88 -16.85
CA GLU A 363 -8.25 -11.71 -15.73
C GLU A 363 -6.81 -11.89 -16.24
N GLU A 364 -6.35 -10.94 -17.06
CA GLU A 364 -5.01 -10.97 -17.67
C GLU A 364 -3.88 -11.01 -16.63
N GLN A 365 -4.06 -10.33 -15.48
CA GLN A 365 -3.06 -10.32 -14.42
C GLN A 365 -2.91 -11.70 -13.75
N GLU A 366 -4.03 -12.40 -13.53
CA GLU A 366 -4.02 -13.74 -12.93
C GLU A 366 -3.34 -14.73 -13.89
N LYS A 367 -3.61 -14.63 -15.20
CA LYS A 367 -2.88 -15.40 -16.22
C LYS A 367 -1.41 -15.06 -16.28
N LEU A 368 -1.05 -13.78 -16.21
CA LEU A 368 0.34 -13.34 -16.21
C LEU A 368 1.10 -13.94 -15.01
N ASN A 369 0.49 -13.96 -13.82
CA ASN A 369 1.09 -14.58 -12.64
C ASN A 369 1.39 -16.06 -12.86
N VAL A 370 0.48 -16.81 -13.50
CA VAL A 370 0.70 -18.22 -13.85
C VAL A 370 1.82 -18.36 -14.90
N TRP A 371 1.86 -17.52 -15.93
CA TRP A 371 2.94 -17.52 -16.92
C TRP A 371 4.31 -17.25 -16.29
N VAL A 372 4.40 -16.28 -15.38
CA VAL A 372 5.63 -15.96 -14.66
C VAL A 372 6.09 -17.14 -13.80
N ALA A 373 5.16 -17.82 -13.13
CA ALA A 373 5.50 -19.03 -12.37
C ALA A 373 5.95 -20.18 -13.27
N LEU A 374 5.35 -20.33 -14.46
CA LEU A 374 5.77 -21.32 -15.45
C LEU A 374 7.18 -21.00 -15.96
N LEU A 375 7.50 -19.73 -16.24
CA LEU A 375 8.86 -19.28 -16.59
C LEU A 375 9.86 -19.54 -15.46
N ASN A 376 9.48 -19.30 -14.19
CA ASN A 376 10.33 -19.61 -13.04
C ASN A 376 10.62 -21.11 -12.95
N LEU A 377 9.58 -21.94 -13.13
CA LEU A 377 9.69 -23.39 -13.09
C LEU A 377 10.63 -23.90 -14.19
N GLU A 378 10.50 -23.42 -15.44
CA GLU A 378 11.43 -23.81 -16.51
C GLU A 378 12.84 -23.25 -16.34
N ASN A 379 13.01 -22.06 -15.75
CA ASN A 379 14.34 -21.50 -15.51
C ASN A 379 15.13 -22.27 -14.45
N MET A 380 14.43 -22.82 -13.44
CA MET A 380 15.03 -23.60 -12.34
C MET A 380 15.19 -25.08 -12.69
N TYR A 381 14.18 -25.71 -13.29
CA TYR A 381 14.11 -27.17 -13.48
C TYR A 381 13.98 -27.61 -14.94
N GLY A 382 13.89 -26.68 -15.88
CA GLY A 382 13.78 -26.95 -17.31
C GLY A 382 15.11 -26.76 -18.06
N THR A 383 15.01 -26.77 -19.39
CA THR A 383 16.11 -26.40 -20.31
C THR A 383 15.87 -25.01 -20.91
N GLU A 384 16.93 -24.39 -21.42
CA GLU A 384 16.82 -23.08 -22.09
C GLU A 384 15.83 -23.12 -23.27
N GLU A 385 15.77 -24.22 -24.01
CA GLU A 385 14.79 -24.39 -25.10
C GLU A 385 13.35 -24.41 -24.60
N THR A 386 13.08 -25.12 -23.51
CA THR A 386 11.73 -25.18 -22.93
C THR A 386 11.31 -23.82 -22.38
N LEU A 387 12.24 -23.10 -21.74
CA LEU A 387 12.04 -21.75 -21.25
C LEU A 387 11.72 -20.79 -22.41
N MET A 388 12.49 -20.84 -23.49
CA MET A 388 12.26 -19.99 -24.67
C MET A 388 10.93 -20.30 -25.35
N LYS A 389 10.53 -21.57 -25.47
CA LYS A 389 9.20 -21.96 -25.99
C LYS A 389 8.06 -21.41 -25.12
N VAL A 390 8.22 -21.47 -23.79
CA VAL A 390 7.24 -20.87 -22.86
C VAL A 390 7.21 -19.36 -23.01
N PHE A 391 8.37 -18.72 -23.11
CA PHE A 391 8.48 -17.28 -23.27
C PHE A 391 7.83 -16.78 -24.55
N GLU A 392 8.08 -17.43 -25.69
CA GLU A 392 7.44 -17.12 -26.96
C GLU A 392 5.92 -17.24 -26.88
N ARG A 393 5.41 -18.30 -26.24
CA ARG A 393 3.97 -18.46 -25.97
C ARG A 393 3.45 -17.34 -25.07
N ALA A 394 4.13 -17.03 -23.96
CA ALA A 394 3.71 -16.00 -23.03
C ALA A 394 3.63 -14.60 -23.67
N VAL A 395 4.55 -14.27 -24.59
CA VAL A 395 4.55 -13.01 -25.35
C VAL A 395 3.39 -12.94 -26.35
N GLN A 396 2.89 -14.06 -26.85
CA GLN A 396 1.72 -14.09 -27.75
C GLN A 396 0.40 -13.85 -27.01
N TYR A 397 0.26 -14.37 -25.79
CA TYR A 397 -0.99 -14.32 -25.03
C TYR A 397 -1.10 -13.11 -24.09
N ASN A 398 0.01 -12.47 -23.71
CA ASN A 398 0.02 -11.36 -22.77
C ASN A 398 0.74 -10.14 -23.35
N GLU A 399 0.65 -9.01 -22.65
CA GLU A 399 1.41 -7.80 -22.92
C GLU A 399 2.92 -8.07 -23.01
N PRO A 400 3.54 -7.95 -24.21
CA PRO A 400 4.92 -8.35 -24.42
C PRO A 400 5.89 -7.69 -23.43
N LEU A 401 5.77 -6.38 -23.21
CA LEU A 401 6.67 -5.62 -22.36
C LEU A 401 6.75 -6.19 -20.93
N LYS A 402 5.61 -6.59 -20.35
CA LYS A 402 5.56 -7.13 -18.98
C LYS A 402 6.24 -8.50 -18.92
N VAL A 403 6.01 -9.36 -19.90
CA VAL A 403 6.63 -10.70 -19.97
C VAL A 403 8.15 -10.59 -20.09
N PHE A 404 8.64 -9.70 -20.95
CA PHE A 404 10.08 -9.41 -21.06
C PHE A 404 10.66 -8.90 -19.74
N GLN A 405 9.99 -7.95 -19.08
CA GLN A 405 10.43 -7.43 -17.78
C GLN A 405 10.53 -8.54 -16.72
N HIS A 406 9.52 -9.41 -16.63
CA HIS A 406 9.55 -10.52 -15.70
C HIS A 406 10.68 -11.49 -16.02
N LEU A 407 10.90 -11.87 -17.28
CA LEU A 407 11.99 -12.77 -17.63
C LEU A 407 13.38 -12.16 -17.30
N CYS A 408 13.56 -10.84 -17.49
CA CYS A 408 14.76 -10.15 -17.02
C CYS A 408 14.95 -10.24 -15.50
N ASP A 409 13.88 -10.05 -14.73
CA ASP A 409 13.91 -10.17 -13.26
C ASP A 409 14.26 -11.61 -12.85
N ILE A 410 13.71 -12.62 -13.55
CA ILE A 410 14.01 -14.05 -13.33
C ILE A 410 15.48 -14.35 -13.59
N TYR A 411 16.03 -13.89 -14.72
CA TYR A 411 17.45 -14.11 -15.01
C TYR A 411 18.38 -13.38 -14.05
N THR A 412 17.97 -12.20 -13.56
CA THR A 412 18.71 -11.46 -12.54
C THR A 412 18.74 -12.25 -11.22
N ASN A 413 17.60 -12.81 -10.81
CA ASN A 413 17.49 -13.62 -9.60
C ASN A 413 18.23 -14.96 -9.69
N SER A 414 18.32 -15.55 -10.90
CA SER A 414 19.07 -16.78 -11.13
C SER A 414 20.54 -16.54 -11.51
N GLU A 415 21.06 -15.31 -11.36
CA GLU A 415 22.43 -14.92 -11.67
C GLU A 415 22.91 -15.20 -13.11
N LYS A 416 21.96 -15.33 -14.06
CA LYS A 416 22.24 -15.58 -15.49
C LYS A 416 22.43 -14.25 -16.23
N TYR A 417 23.46 -13.50 -15.85
CA TYR A 417 23.66 -12.10 -16.27
C TYR A 417 23.84 -11.89 -17.78
N LYS A 418 24.53 -12.81 -18.47
CA LYS A 418 24.76 -12.72 -19.92
C LYS A 418 23.46 -12.82 -20.72
N GLN A 419 22.62 -13.81 -20.39
CA GLN A 419 21.30 -14.00 -21.01
C GLN A 419 20.36 -12.84 -20.68
N ALA A 420 20.40 -12.33 -19.44
CA ALA A 420 19.65 -11.12 -19.06
C ALA A 420 20.07 -9.91 -19.92
N GLU A 421 21.36 -9.72 -20.15
CA GLU A 421 21.86 -8.62 -20.99
C GLU A 421 21.38 -8.74 -22.44
N GLU A 422 21.49 -9.92 -23.05
CA GLU A 422 20.98 -10.19 -24.40
C GLU A 422 19.47 -9.92 -24.51
N LEU A 423 18.71 -10.30 -23.47
CA LEU A 423 17.28 -10.04 -23.38
C LEU A 423 16.99 -8.52 -23.29
N TYR A 424 17.71 -7.77 -22.47
CA TYR A 424 17.59 -6.32 -22.39
C TYR A 424 17.95 -5.63 -23.72
N GLN A 425 18.99 -6.10 -24.42
CA GLN A 425 19.32 -5.58 -25.75
C GLN A 425 18.19 -5.84 -26.76
N THR A 426 17.54 -7.00 -26.67
CA THR A 426 16.36 -7.36 -27.48
C THR A 426 15.16 -6.47 -27.13
N MET A 427 14.91 -6.23 -25.84
CA MET A 427 13.88 -5.29 -25.38
C MET A 427 14.12 -3.89 -25.92
N LEU A 428 15.36 -3.40 -25.88
CA LEU A 428 15.71 -2.09 -26.40
C LEU A 428 15.61 -1.99 -27.92
N LYS A 429 15.68 -3.10 -28.66
CA LYS A 429 15.40 -3.09 -30.10
C LYS A 429 13.90 -2.97 -30.38
N ARG A 430 13.06 -3.64 -29.58
CA ARG A 430 11.59 -3.67 -29.75
C ARG A 430 10.87 -2.48 -29.14
N PHE A 431 11.30 -2.00 -27.98
CA PHE A 431 10.61 -0.99 -27.16
C PHE A 431 11.46 0.27 -26.95
N ARG A 432 12.01 0.83 -28.05
CA ARG A 432 12.95 1.98 -28.02
C ARG A 432 12.38 3.24 -27.38
N GLN A 433 11.08 3.47 -27.55
CA GLN A 433 10.40 4.68 -27.10
C GLN A 433 9.99 4.63 -25.62
N GLU A 434 10.05 3.45 -24.99
CA GLU A 434 9.57 3.27 -23.64
C GLU A 434 10.70 3.58 -22.64
N LYS A 435 10.60 4.71 -21.93
CA LYS A 435 11.61 5.12 -20.93
C LYS A 435 11.82 4.10 -19.82
N SER A 436 10.78 3.34 -19.44
CA SER A 436 10.88 2.35 -18.37
C SER A 436 11.89 1.23 -18.68
N VAL A 437 12.08 0.86 -19.95
CA VAL A 437 13.03 -0.17 -20.38
C VAL A 437 14.47 0.29 -20.21
N TRP A 438 14.78 1.52 -20.61
CA TRP A 438 16.10 2.13 -20.44
C TRP A 438 16.50 2.20 -18.97
N LEU A 439 15.57 2.61 -18.10
CA LEU A 439 15.80 2.71 -16.66
C LEU A 439 16.01 1.34 -16.01
N LYS A 440 15.23 0.33 -16.39
CA LYS A 440 15.41 -1.03 -15.88
C LYS A 440 16.76 -1.61 -16.30
N TYR A 441 17.16 -1.45 -17.56
CA TYR A 441 18.46 -1.92 -18.01
C TYR A 441 19.62 -1.16 -17.35
N ALA A 442 19.50 0.17 -17.16
CA ALA A 442 20.47 0.95 -16.41
C ALA A 442 20.60 0.46 -14.96
N SER A 443 19.47 0.19 -14.29
CA SER A 443 19.48 -0.35 -12.93
C SER A 443 20.14 -1.74 -12.85
N PHE A 444 20.00 -2.55 -13.90
CA PHE A 444 20.64 -3.86 -14.00
C PHE A 444 22.16 -3.75 -14.20
N LEU A 445 22.62 -2.88 -15.12
CA LEU A 445 24.05 -2.65 -15.36
C LEU A 445 24.75 -2.06 -14.13
N LEU A 446 24.13 -1.10 -13.45
CA LEU A 446 24.69 -0.50 -12.24
C LEU A 446 24.78 -1.50 -11.09
N LYS A 447 23.79 -2.39 -10.92
CA LYS A 447 23.86 -3.47 -9.92
C LYS A 447 25.01 -4.45 -10.18
N GLN A 448 25.45 -4.58 -11.42
CA GLN A 448 26.65 -5.37 -11.79
C GLN A 448 27.96 -4.60 -11.65
N GLY A 449 27.92 -3.31 -11.29
CA GLY A 449 29.09 -2.44 -11.23
C GLY A 449 29.59 -1.94 -12.60
N GLN A 450 28.80 -2.09 -13.66
CA GLN A 450 29.16 -1.63 -15.01
C GLN A 450 28.74 -0.17 -15.23
N ALA A 451 29.41 0.77 -14.56
CA ALA A 451 29.10 2.20 -14.66
C ALA A 451 29.32 2.75 -16.09
N GLU A 452 30.46 2.44 -16.72
CA GLU A 452 30.77 2.93 -18.08
C GLU A 452 29.74 2.47 -19.12
N ALA A 453 29.25 1.22 -19.01
CA ALA A 453 28.22 0.70 -19.89
C ALA A 453 26.90 1.46 -19.71
N THR A 454 26.59 1.86 -18.48
CA THR A 454 25.42 2.68 -18.15
C THR A 454 25.53 4.08 -18.77
N HIS A 455 26.72 4.69 -18.80
CA HIS A 455 26.92 6.00 -19.43
C HIS A 455 26.69 5.94 -20.94
N ARG A 456 27.25 4.92 -21.62
CA ARG A 456 26.99 4.67 -23.05
C ARG A 456 25.51 4.39 -23.31
N LEU A 457 24.84 3.71 -22.37
CA LEU A 457 23.42 3.44 -22.45
C LEU A 457 22.59 4.73 -22.39
N LEU A 458 22.92 5.67 -21.49
CA LEU A 458 22.26 6.96 -21.37
C LEU A 458 22.36 7.76 -22.67
N GLU A 459 23.55 7.84 -23.27
CA GLU A 459 23.73 8.51 -24.57
C GLU A 459 22.85 7.89 -25.66
N ARG A 460 22.75 6.56 -25.66
CA ARG A 460 21.89 5.84 -26.62
C ARG A 460 20.41 6.06 -26.34
N ALA A 461 20.01 6.18 -25.07
CA ALA A 461 18.64 6.48 -24.67
C ALA A 461 18.21 7.87 -25.16
N LEU A 462 19.08 8.87 -25.01
CA LEU A 462 18.82 10.25 -25.46
C LEU A 462 18.68 10.34 -26.99
N LYS A 463 19.39 9.51 -27.75
CA LYS A 463 19.21 9.42 -29.21
C LYS A 463 17.89 8.75 -29.62
N ALA A 464 17.38 7.84 -28.81
CA ALA A 464 16.17 7.06 -29.13
C ALA A 464 14.87 7.72 -28.64
N LEU A 465 14.92 8.45 -27.52
CA LEU A 465 13.75 9.03 -26.86
C LEU A 465 13.46 10.47 -27.33
N PRO A 466 12.19 10.93 -27.23
CA PRO A 466 11.83 12.31 -27.54
C PRO A 466 12.51 13.33 -26.62
N THR A 467 12.83 14.52 -27.14
CA THR A 467 13.51 15.61 -26.40
C THR A 467 12.79 16.07 -25.13
N LYS A 468 11.45 15.95 -25.10
CA LYS A 468 10.64 16.29 -23.91
C LYS A 468 10.96 15.41 -22.71
N GLU A 469 11.36 14.16 -22.95
CA GLU A 469 11.61 13.17 -21.91
C GLU A 469 13.08 13.13 -21.46
N HIS A 470 13.99 13.75 -22.23
CA HIS A 470 15.44 13.73 -21.95
C HIS A 470 15.76 14.15 -20.52
N VAL A 471 15.13 15.22 -20.05
CA VAL A 471 15.36 15.76 -18.71
C VAL A 471 14.90 14.81 -17.60
N ASP A 472 13.73 14.16 -17.76
CA ASP A 472 13.23 13.16 -16.80
C ASP A 472 14.13 11.92 -16.79
N VAL A 473 14.55 11.46 -17.97
CA VAL A 473 15.44 10.29 -18.11
C VAL A 473 16.81 10.57 -17.47
N ILE A 474 17.45 11.70 -17.77
CA ILE A 474 18.75 12.06 -17.16
C ILE A 474 18.62 12.16 -15.64
N SER A 475 17.57 12.80 -15.13
CA SER A 475 17.35 12.90 -13.68
C SER A 475 17.19 11.53 -13.01
N ARG A 476 16.50 10.59 -13.66
CA ARG A 476 16.34 9.23 -13.14
C ARG A 476 17.61 8.39 -13.26
N PHE A 477 18.39 8.55 -14.33
CA PHE A 477 19.71 7.91 -14.44
C PHE A 477 20.65 8.39 -13.34
N ALA A 478 20.71 9.70 -13.10
CA ALA A 478 21.50 10.27 -12.01
C ALA A 478 21.05 9.76 -10.64
N GLN A 479 19.74 9.63 -10.39
CA GLN A 479 19.22 8.99 -9.16
C GLN A 479 19.67 7.53 -9.00
N LEU A 480 19.76 6.77 -10.10
CA LEU A 480 20.22 5.38 -10.06
C LEU A 480 21.73 5.29 -9.79
N GLU A 481 22.53 6.17 -10.41
CA GLU A 481 23.97 6.24 -10.19
C GLU A 481 24.31 6.65 -8.76
N PHE A 482 23.55 7.56 -8.15
CA PHE A 482 23.73 7.86 -6.73
C PHE A 482 23.46 6.67 -5.80
N ARG A 483 22.58 5.74 -6.20
CA ARG A 483 22.21 4.58 -5.38
C ARG A 483 23.18 3.41 -5.53
N PHE A 484 23.68 3.18 -6.74
CA PHE A 484 24.39 1.94 -7.09
C PHE A 484 25.74 2.16 -7.78
N GLY A 485 26.09 3.39 -8.15
CA GLY A 485 27.28 3.71 -8.92
C GLY A 485 28.04 4.91 -8.36
N ASP A 486 28.55 5.74 -9.26
CA ASP A 486 29.47 6.82 -8.92
C ASP A 486 28.71 8.13 -8.58
N PRO A 487 28.78 8.60 -7.31
CA PRO A 487 28.06 9.81 -6.90
C PRO A 487 28.61 11.07 -7.58
N GLU A 488 29.90 11.09 -7.94
CA GLU A 488 30.52 12.23 -8.64
C GLU A 488 29.98 12.39 -10.07
N HIS A 489 29.83 11.29 -10.79
CA HIS A 489 29.24 11.31 -12.12
C HIS A 489 27.76 11.72 -12.06
N ALA A 490 27.02 11.20 -11.07
CA ALA A 490 25.65 11.60 -10.84
C ALA A 490 25.52 13.11 -10.54
N LYS A 491 26.44 13.68 -9.74
CA LYS A 491 26.54 15.15 -9.54
C LYS A 491 26.77 15.87 -10.87
N ALA A 492 27.71 15.39 -11.69
CA ALA A 492 27.98 15.98 -13.01
C ALA A 492 26.75 15.93 -13.95
N LEU A 493 25.95 14.87 -13.92
CA LEU A 493 24.70 14.78 -14.67
C LEU A 493 23.66 15.81 -14.19
N PHE A 494 23.49 16.00 -12.89
CA PHE A 494 22.61 17.05 -12.38
C PHE A 494 23.13 18.45 -12.72
N GLU A 495 24.42 18.72 -12.55
CA GLU A 495 25.02 20.01 -12.88
C GLU A 495 24.92 20.35 -14.36
N SER A 496 25.17 19.40 -15.26
CA SER A 496 24.99 19.59 -16.71
C SER A 496 23.53 19.84 -17.07
N THR A 497 22.59 19.12 -16.42
CA THR A 497 21.15 19.31 -16.63
C THR A 497 20.69 20.68 -16.13
N LEU A 498 21.15 21.11 -14.95
CA LEU A 498 20.79 22.40 -14.35
C LEU A 498 21.45 23.59 -15.06
N SER A 499 22.65 23.41 -15.61
CA SER A 499 23.29 24.41 -16.48
C SER A 499 22.50 24.62 -17.76
N SER A 500 21.93 23.54 -18.32
CA SER A 500 21.09 23.60 -19.52
C SER A 500 19.68 24.14 -19.23
N TYR A 501 19.11 23.80 -18.07
CA TYR A 501 17.74 24.15 -17.69
C TYR A 501 17.65 24.77 -16.27
N PRO A 502 18.21 25.98 -16.06
CA PRO A 502 18.34 26.57 -14.72
C PRO A 502 17.00 26.92 -14.04
N LYS A 503 15.93 27.12 -14.82
CA LYS A 503 14.59 27.48 -14.32
C LYS A 503 13.73 26.28 -13.90
N ARG A 504 14.18 25.04 -14.16
CA ARG A 504 13.43 23.81 -13.81
C ARG A 504 13.62 23.47 -12.33
N THR A 505 12.64 23.87 -11.53
CA THR A 505 12.67 23.77 -10.06
C THR A 505 12.47 22.36 -9.50
N ASP A 506 11.85 21.49 -10.29
CA ASP A 506 11.70 20.05 -10.05
C ASP A 506 13.07 19.37 -9.90
N ILE A 507 14.00 19.63 -10.84
CA ILE A 507 15.33 19.02 -10.85
C ILE A 507 16.16 19.53 -9.67
N TRP A 508 16.12 20.84 -9.39
CA TRP A 508 16.77 21.42 -8.21
C TRP A 508 16.30 20.74 -6.92
N SER A 509 14.99 20.49 -6.79
CA SER A 509 14.43 19.84 -5.61
C SER A 509 14.95 18.41 -5.44
N ILE A 510 14.98 17.62 -6.52
CA ILE A 510 15.53 16.26 -6.53
C ILE A 510 17.02 16.29 -6.17
N TYR A 511 17.79 17.16 -6.82
CA TYR A 511 19.24 17.26 -6.59
C TYR A 511 19.56 17.64 -5.14
N MET A 512 18.86 18.64 -4.59
CA MET A 512 19.00 19.00 -3.17
C MET A 512 18.59 17.84 -2.25
N ASP A 513 17.56 17.06 -2.57
CA ASP A 513 17.16 15.94 -1.70
C ASP A 513 18.22 14.86 -1.64
N ILE A 514 18.84 14.57 -2.78
CA ILE A 514 19.96 13.62 -2.85
C ILE A 514 21.17 14.16 -2.10
N MET A 515 21.50 15.44 -2.28
CA MET A 515 22.66 16.06 -1.61
C MET A 515 22.45 16.21 -0.11
N ILE A 516 21.22 16.41 0.37
CA ILE A 516 20.93 16.37 1.81
C ILE A 516 21.18 14.96 2.39
N LYS A 517 20.95 13.90 1.60
CA LYS A 517 21.16 12.51 2.03
C LYS A 517 22.63 12.08 1.99
N HIS A 518 23.35 12.42 0.92
CA HIS A 518 24.70 11.88 0.65
C HIS A 518 25.81 12.93 0.56
N GLY A 519 25.45 14.22 0.53
CA GLY A 519 26.38 15.33 0.33
C GLY A 519 26.95 15.89 1.62
N SER A 520 28.06 16.60 1.50
CA SER A 520 28.61 17.37 2.61
C SER A 520 27.79 18.62 2.89
N GLN A 521 27.79 19.09 4.13
CA GLN A 521 27.06 20.30 4.53
C GLN A 521 27.45 21.54 3.70
N LYS A 522 28.71 21.63 3.26
CA LYS A 522 29.19 22.71 2.40
C LYS A 522 28.52 22.64 1.02
N GLU A 523 28.57 21.49 0.35
CA GLU A 523 27.95 21.31 -0.95
C GLU A 523 26.43 21.55 -0.92
N VAL A 524 25.76 21.11 0.15
CA VAL A 524 24.32 21.36 0.31
C VAL A 524 24.03 22.85 0.42
N ARG A 525 24.83 23.60 1.19
CA ARG A 525 24.71 25.07 1.30
C ARG A 525 24.99 25.75 -0.02
N ASP A 526 26.04 25.37 -0.73
CA ASP A 526 26.40 25.94 -2.04
C ASP A 526 25.24 25.77 -3.05
N ILE A 527 24.57 24.62 -3.02
CA ILE A 527 23.39 24.38 -3.87
C ILE A 527 22.22 25.28 -3.46
N PHE A 528 21.93 25.40 -2.16
CA PHE A 528 20.90 26.31 -1.68
C PHE A 528 21.20 27.77 -2.04
N GLU A 529 22.45 28.22 -1.88
CA GLU A 529 22.92 29.56 -2.23
C GLU A 529 22.73 29.84 -3.73
N ARG A 530 23.08 28.89 -4.59
CA ARG A 530 22.85 29.01 -6.04
C ARG A 530 21.37 29.13 -6.39
N VAL A 531 20.49 28.39 -5.71
CA VAL A 531 19.04 28.45 -5.94
C VAL A 531 18.45 29.79 -5.47
N ILE A 532 18.90 30.34 -4.33
CA ILE A 532 18.37 31.62 -3.81
C ILE A 532 18.81 32.83 -4.63
N HIS A 533 19.96 32.76 -5.30
CA HIS A 533 20.42 33.81 -6.22
C HIS A 533 19.81 33.69 -7.62
N MET A 534 19.08 32.61 -7.90
CA MET A 534 18.37 32.43 -9.16
C MET A 534 17.11 33.31 -9.22
N SER A 535 16.84 33.93 -10.38
CA SER A 535 15.63 34.71 -10.60
C SER A 535 14.41 33.81 -10.90
N LEU A 536 13.76 33.30 -9.85
CA LEU A 536 12.53 32.49 -9.98
C LEU A 536 11.28 33.26 -9.53
N ALA A 537 10.11 32.69 -9.81
CA ALA A 537 8.82 33.24 -9.37
C ALA A 537 8.72 33.25 -7.82
N PRO A 538 8.09 34.25 -7.19
CA PRO A 538 8.07 34.39 -5.73
C PRO A 538 7.54 33.17 -4.97
N LYS A 539 6.53 32.47 -5.53
CA LYS A 539 5.98 31.23 -4.95
C LYS A 539 7.04 30.12 -4.86
N LYS A 540 7.87 29.97 -5.90
CA LYS A 540 8.93 28.97 -5.97
C LYS A 540 10.11 29.34 -5.07
N MET A 541 10.47 30.63 -5.03
CA MET A 541 11.52 31.12 -4.11
C MET A 541 11.12 30.96 -2.65
N LYS A 542 9.87 31.27 -2.30
CA LYS A 542 9.34 31.01 -0.95
C LYS A 542 9.47 29.54 -0.56
N PHE A 543 9.22 28.61 -1.49
CA PHE A 543 9.41 27.18 -1.25
C PHE A 543 10.88 26.83 -0.95
N PHE A 544 11.83 27.33 -1.74
CA PHE A 544 13.26 27.08 -1.51
C PHE A 544 13.78 27.75 -0.24
N PHE A 545 13.39 28.99 0.06
CA PHE A 545 13.75 29.65 1.33
C PHE A 545 13.20 28.91 2.55
N LYS A 546 11.94 28.42 2.49
CA LYS A 546 11.38 27.59 3.55
C LYS A 546 12.21 26.32 3.76
N ARG A 547 12.52 25.63 2.67
CA ARG A 547 13.29 24.37 2.70
C ARG A 547 14.72 24.59 3.19
N TYR A 548 15.38 25.68 2.80
CA TYR A 548 16.72 26.02 3.26
C TYR A 548 16.72 26.34 4.77
N LEU A 549 15.73 27.10 5.23
CA LEU A 549 15.56 27.42 6.64
C LEU A 549 15.26 26.16 7.48
N ASP A 550 14.46 25.23 6.95
CA ASP A 550 14.19 23.95 7.62
C ASP A 550 15.44 23.05 7.67
N TYR A 551 16.31 23.11 6.65
CA TYR A 551 17.62 22.45 6.66
C TYR A 551 18.58 23.05 7.71
N GLU A 552 18.77 24.37 7.72
CA GLU A 552 19.67 25.03 8.68
C GLU A 552 19.16 24.93 10.12
N LYS A 553 17.85 24.80 10.36
CA LYS A 553 17.33 24.47 11.69
C LYS A 553 17.75 23.08 12.17
N LYS A 554 17.84 22.11 11.26
CA LYS A 554 18.19 20.72 11.59
C LYS A 554 19.69 20.52 11.73
N PHE A 555 20.48 21.12 10.84
CA PHE A 555 21.92 20.84 10.71
C PHE A 555 22.82 22.06 10.93
N GLY A 556 22.25 23.27 11.01
CA GLY A 556 22.97 24.54 11.00
C GLY A 556 23.20 25.18 12.37
N THR A 557 23.67 26.44 12.34
CA THR A 557 23.89 27.28 13.51
C THR A 557 22.85 28.40 13.56
N ALA A 558 22.69 29.04 14.73
CA ALA A 558 21.76 30.18 14.85
C ALA A 558 22.12 31.32 13.87
N GLU A 559 23.41 31.50 13.59
CA GLU A 559 23.92 32.51 12.66
C GLU A 559 23.56 32.19 11.20
N SER A 560 23.68 30.94 10.76
CA SER A 560 23.29 30.54 9.40
C SER A 560 21.78 30.68 9.20
N VAL A 561 20.98 30.32 10.20
CA VAL A 561 19.51 30.54 10.16
C VAL A 561 19.17 32.02 10.02
N LEU A 562 19.87 32.92 10.72
CA LEU A 562 19.67 34.36 10.59
C LEU A 562 20.11 34.88 9.23
N ALA A 563 21.21 34.35 8.67
CA ALA A 563 21.66 34.70 7.32
C ALA A 563 20.61 34.34 6.26
N VAL A 564 20.02 33.14 6.33
CA VAL A 564 18.93 32.73 5.41
C VAL A 564 17.71 33.63 5.53
N LYS A 565 17.33 34.02 6.76
CA LYS A 565 16.23 34.98 6.97
C LYS A 565 16.52 36.34 6.37
N ARG A 566 17.75 36.84 6.52
CA ARG A 566 18.18 38.12 5.93
C ARG A 566 18.13 38.07 4.40
N ALA A 567 18.68 37.02 3.80
CA ALA A 567 18.64 36.81 2.35
C ALA A 567 17.20 36.72 1.80
N ALA A 568 16.28 36.12 2.57
CA ALA A 568 14.87 36.07 2.20
C ALA A 568 14.19 37.46 2.23
N LEU A 569 14.54 38.31 3.20
CA LEU A 569 14.04 39.69 3.28
C LEU A 569 14.58 40.53 2.12
N GLU A 570 15.89 40.46 1.87
CA GLU A 570 16.54 41.15 0.74
C GLU A 570 15.91 40.76 -0.60
N TYR A 571 15.58 39.48 -0.80
CA TYR A 571 14.88 39.02 -1.99
C TYR A 571 13.47 39.63 -2.13
N VAL A 572 12.72 39.73 -1.03
CA VAL A 572 11.37 40.31 -1.03
C VAL A 572 11.45 41.81 -1.33
N GLU A 573 12.38 42.53 -0.69
CA GLU A 573 12.61 43.97 -0.91
C GLU A 573 12.99 44.26 -2.36
N ALA A 574 13.91 43.47 -2.93
CA ALA A 574 14.32 43.58 -4.33
C ALA A 574 13.17 43.30 -5.32
N LYS A 575 12.22 42.43 -4.97
CA LYS A 575 11.04 42.14 -5.80
C LYS A 575 9.93 43.17 -5.65
N SER A 576 9.76 43.77 -4.48
CA SER A 576 8.82 44.88 -4.28
C SER A 576 9.29 46.14 -5.02
N SER A 577 10.59 46.47 -4.98
CA SER A 577 11.13 47.64 -5.65
C SER A 577 11.16 47.55 -7.19
N LEU A 578 11.04 46.33 -7.75
CA LEU A 578 10.86 46.09 -9.18
C LEU A 578 9.39 46.14 -9.63
N ALA A 579 8.44 46.19 -8.69
CA ALA A 579 7.00 46.21 -8.96
C ALA A 579 6.37 47.61 -8.83
N ASP A 580 7.05 48.52 -8.12
CA ASP A 580 6.81 49.97 -8.10
C ASP A 580 7.52 50.66 -9.27
#